data_AF-A0A832JX16-F1
#
_entry.id   AF-A0A832JX16-F1
#
_cell.length_a   1.000
_cell.length_b   1.000
_cell.length_c   1.000
_cell.angle_alpha   90.00
_cell.angle_beta   90.00
_cell.angle_gamma   90.00
#
_symmetry.space_group_name_H-M   'P 1'
#
loop_
_entity.id
_entity.type
_entity.pdbx_description
1 polymer ?
#
loop_
_entity_poly.entity_id
_entity_poly.type
_entity_poly.pdbx_seq_one_letter_code
_entity_poly.pdbx_strand_id
1 'polypeptide(L)' 'MDSITIRALKYHVLLAIHAEKDLVDVYHNIERYSIRYIKGMYKFVFLGDNTHLVHVVDTILDELRLV' A
#
# COMPACT_ATOMS: atom_id res chain seq x y z
N MET A 1 17.91 -5.44 7.19
CA MET A 1 16.81 -4.44 7.17
C MET A 1 15.72 -4.93 8.11
N ASP A 2 15.26 -4.10 9.03
CA ASP A 2 14.30 -4.45 10.09
C ASP A 2 13.05 -3.57 9.89
N SER A 3 12.17 -3.98 8.96
CA SER A 3 10.98 -3.20 8.58
C SER A 3 9.73 -3.65 9.34
N ILE A 4 8.76 -2.74 9.46
CA ILE A 4 7.46 -3.04 10.08
C ILE A 4 6.77 -4.24 9.39
N THR A 5 6.93 -4.38 8.07
CA THR A 5 6.36 -5.49 7.28
C THR A 5 6.99 -6.83 7.63
N ILE A 6 8.31 -6.89 7.78
CA ILE A 6 9.03 -8.11 8.18
C ILE A 6 8.60 -8.54 9.60
N ARG A 7 8.46 -7.57 10.51
CA ARG A 7 7.98 -7.83 11.87
C ARG A 7 6.52 -8.27 11.86
N ALA A 8 5.68 -7.66 11.03
CA ALA A 8 4.28 -8.01 10.94
C ALA A 8 4.07 -9.45 10.47
N LEU A 9 4.84 -9.88 9.46
CA LEU A 9 4.88 -11.27 9.02
C LEU A 9 5.41 -12.21 10.11
N LYS A 10 6.53 -11.86 10.76
CA LYS A 10 7.16 -12.68 11.81
C LYS A 10 6.22 -12.95 12.99
N TYR A 11 5.43 -11.96 13.38
CA TYR A 11 4.53 -12.06 14.53
C TYR A 11 3.07 -12.35 14.14
N HIS A 12 2.80 -12.62 12.86
CA HIS A 12 1.44 -12.87 12.35
C HIS A 12 0.42 -11.78 12.74
N VAL A 13 0.84 -10.52 12.70
CA VAL A 13 -0.05 -9.39 13.02
C VAL A 13 -0.64 -8.79 11.75
N LEU A 14 -1.86 -8.25 11.88
CA LEU A 14 -2.52 -7.48 10.83
C LEU A 14 -1.83 -6.12 10.67
N LEU A 15 -1.52 -5.74 9.44
CA LEU A 15 -1.00 -4.43 9.08
C LEU A 15 -2.10 -3.59 8.43
N ALA A 16 -2.66 -2.63 9.16
CA ALA A 16 -3.64 -1.69 8.62
C ALA A 16 -2.94 -0.41 8.10
N ILE A 17 -3.19 -0.04 6.85
CA ILE A 17 -2.52 1.08 6.17
C ILE A 17 -3.57 1.95 5.50
N HIS A 18 -3.59 3.26 5.81
CA HIS A 18 -4.36 4.21 5.01
C HIS A 18 -3.75 4.29 3.61
N ALA A 19 -4.55 3.98 2.59
CA ALA A 19 -4.12 3.92 1.22
C ALA A 19 -5.07 4.72 0.34
N GLU A 20 -4.52 5.67 -0.41
CA GLU A 20 -5.25 6.50 -1.38
C GLU A 20 -6.57 7.02 -0.79
N LYS A 21 -6.45 7.62 0.41
CA LYS A 21 -7.58 8.20 1.14
C LYS A 21 -8.12 9.42 0.40
N ASP A 22 -7.21 10.15 -0.22
CA ASP A 22 -7.47 11.33 -1.03
C ASP A 22 -6.49 11.40 -2.21
N LEU A 23 -6.81 12.27 -3.17
CA LEU A 23 -5.99 12.52 -4.35
C LEU A 23 -4.58 13.05 -3.99
N VAL A 24 -4.41 13.66 -2.81
CA VAL A 24 -3.10 14.18 -2.39
C VAL A 24 -2.11 13.02 -2.17
N ASP A 25 -2.55 11.92 -1.55
CA ASP A 25 -1.74 10.70 -1.41
C ASP A 25 -1.25 10.18 -2.78
N VAL A 26 -2.14 10.17 -3.76
CA VAL A 26 -1.86 9.71 -5.13
C VAL A 26 -0.85 10.63 -5.80
N TYR A 27 -1.12 11.94 -5.82
CA TYR A 27 -0.24 12.90 -6.50
C TYR A 27 1.14 12.97 -5.87
N HIS A 28 1.23 12.92 -4.54
CA HIS A 28 2.51 12.89 -3.83
C HIS A 28 3.36 11.66 -4.17
N ASN A 29 2.73 10.51 -4.41
CA ASN A 29 3.45 9.29 -4.83
C ASN A 29 3.92 9.37 -6.28
N ILE A 30 3.07 9.89 -7.17
CA ILE A 30 3.46 10.11 -8.57
C ILE A 30 4.61 11.11 -8.65
N GLU A 31 4.56 12.21 -7.90
CA GLU A 31 5.62 13.22 -7.88
C GLU A 31 6.96 12.67 -7.37
N ARG A 32 6.94 11.95 -6.25
CA ARG A 32 8.18 11.48 -5.59
C ARG A 32 8.76 10.21 -6.21
N TYR A 33 7.89 9.32 -6.69
CA TYR A 33 8.26 7.96 -7.05
C TYR A 33 7.84 7.56 -8.47
N SER A 34 7.15 8.45 -9.21
CA SER A 34 6.64 8.18 -10.56
C SER A 34 5.75 6.92 -10.64
N ILE A 35 5.13 6.55 -9.52
CA ILE A 35 4.28 5.38 -9.38
C ILE A 35 3.12 5.73 -8.45
N ARG A 36 1.96 5.13 -8.69
CA ARG A 36 0.80 5.25 -7.79
C ARG A 36 1.04 4.44 -6.50
N TYR A 37 0.33 4.80 -5.43
CA TYR A 37 0.63 4.33 -4.08
C TYR A 37 0.51 2.81 -3.95
N ILE A 38 -0.62 2.23 -4.37
CA ILE A 38 -0.86 0.78 -4.25
C ILE A 38 0.05 0.00 -5.20
N LYS A 39 0.29 0.50 -6.42
CA LYS A 39 1.31 -0.09 -7.32
C LYS A 39 2.70 -0.10 -6.67
N GLY A 40 3.06 0.96 -5.94
CA GLY A 40 4.29 1.04 -5.16
C GLY A 40 4.34 -0.01 -4.05
N MET A 41 3.26 -0.12 -3.26
CA MET A 41 3.16 -1.12 -2.19
C MET A 41 3.29 -2.55 -2.70
N TYR A 42 2.66 -2.86 -3.84
CA TYR A 42 2.80 -4.15 -4.51
C TYR A 42 4.26 -4.42 -4.90
N LYS A 43 4.91 -3.44 -5.56
CA LYS A 43 6.32 -3.55 -6.00
C LYS A 43 7.30 -3.74 -4.84
N PHE A 44 7.04 -3.12 -3.69
CA PHE A 44 7.92 -3.17 -2.52
C PHE A 44 7.48 -4.19 -1.46
N VAL A 45 6.59 -5.12 -1.80
CA VAL A 45 6.19 -6.26 -0.96
C VAL A 45 5.55 -5.82 0.38
N PHE A 46 4.76 -4.75 0.36
CA PHE A 46 3.94 -4.32 1.50
C PHE A 46 2.53 -4.91 1.48
N LEU A 47 2.10 -5.49 0.35
CA LEU A 47 0.82 -6.17 0.22
C LEU A 47 1.00 -7.68 0.48
N GLY A 48 0.13 -8.25 1.30
CA GLY A 48 0.02 -9.68 1.57
C GLY A 48 -1.27 -9.99 2.33
N ASP A 49 -1.52 -11.25 2.62
CA ASP A 49 -2.76 -11.73 3.26
C ASP A 49 -3.05 -11.10 4.64
N ASN A 50 -2.02 -10.56 5.29
CA ASN A 50 -2.14 -9.86 6.57
C ASN A 50 -2.18 -8.32 6.43
N THR A 51 -2.45 -7.78 5.24
CA THR A 51 -2.54 -6.34 5.00
C THR A 51 -4.00 -5.92 4.81
N HIS A 52 -4.42 -4.88 5.54
CA HIS A 52 -5.73 -4.24 5.38
C HIS A 52 -5.53 -2.81 4.86
N LEU A 53 -5.94 -2.55 3.62
CA LEU A 53 -5.92 -1.20 3.07
C LEU A 53 -7.18 -0.44 3.47
N VAL A 54 -7.00 0.70 4.13
CA VAL A 54 -8.08 1.55 4.63
C VAL A 54 -8.30 2.70 3.65
N HIS A 55 -9.57 3.03 3.41
CA HIS A 55 -10.09 4.01 2.45
C HIS A 55 -10.18 3.55 1.01
N VAL A 56 -9.05 3.44 0.29
CA VAL A 56 -9.00 3.07 -1.14
C VAL A 56 -10.00 3.85 -2.01
N VAL A 57 -10.14 5.16 -1.74
CA VAL A 57 -11.16 6.02 -2.38
C VAL A 57 -10.72 6.42 -3.78
N ASP A 58 -9.45 6.73 -3.97
CA ASP A 58 -8.90 7.18 -5.25
C ASP A 58 -8.19 6.06 -6.04
N THR A 59 -8.50 4.81 -5.70
CA THR A 59 -7.93 3.61 -6.31
C THR A 59 -8.52 3.32 -7.68
N ILE A 60 -7.64 3.04 -8.64
CA ILE A 60 -8.03 2.71 -10.02
C ILE A 60 -8.11 1.19 -10.25
N LEU A 61 -8.79 0.80 -11.33
CA LEU A 61 -9.00 -0.62 -11.68
C LEU A 61 -7.70 -1.43 -11.77
N ASP A 62 -6.61 -0.82 -12.26
CA ASP A 62 -5.31 -1.47 -12.31
C ASP A 62 -4.75 -1.81 -10.92
N GLU A 63 -5.04 -0.98 -9.93
CA GLU A 63 -4.58 -1.17 -8.55
C GLU A 63 -5.48 -2.14 -7.80
N LEU A 64 -6.78 -2.12 -8.07
CA LEU A 64 -7.75 -3.10 -7.56
C LEU A 64 -7.42 -4.55 -7.95
N ARG A 65 -6.73 -4.75 -9.08
CA ARG A 65 -6.31 -6.09 -9.53
C ARG A 65 -5.06 -6.62 -8.80
N LEU A 66 -4.39 -5.77 -8.01
CA LEU A 66 -3.17 -6.11 -7.27
C LEU A 66 -3.44 -6.46 -5.80
N VAL A 67 -4.68 -6.26 -5.34
CA VAL A 67 -5.11 -6.45 -3.94
C VAL A 67 -6.08 -7.62 -3.81
#